data_AF-A0A2H0A750-F1
#
_entry.id   AF-A0A2H0A750-F1
#
_cell.length_a   1.000
_cell.length_b   1.000
_cell.length_c   1.000
_cell.angle_alpha   90.00
_cell.angle_beta   90.00
_cell.angle_gamma   90.00
#
_symmetry.space_group_name_H-M   'P 1'
#
loop_
_entity.id
_entity.type
_entity.pdbx_description
1 polymer ?
#
loop_
_entity_poly.entity_id
_entity_poly.type
_entity_poly.pdbx_seq_one_letter_code
_entity_poly.pdbx_strand_id
1 'polypeptide(L)'
;MPEIIRGFLDWRNLIDVLLIAVGFFGLYRTMRRRGTWKIMIGILLAMAIFLVANFLDLNGIKWLYSNLSNVILIAFIVIFQPELRKIFEQSVSLRRRETHDPAKALSQMIAEGLWHMAQQRLGAIIAFPGREPVDEYVSGGYTLDAKPSYPLLLSIFDTHSPGHDGALIVSKGLFTRFGTRLPVSESAALPEEYGTRHHAAMGLSEKTDALVLVASEERGKISIFHMGGMHPAENMAQLVNIIEAHWKNILSYPFAVYRQETRRTFVYQAAVSLALAVFFWSTIIVAQTELVEKVISVPVEYTMAASDLVLVGEREKELQLYLAGTKSTLDALKSSDLRVKIDLSAYGPGTQSVFITSDKIRLPKGVKLLESLPSSLELTLAAITEQVADITPQLVGILPEGLKISSVTVSPDRVKVLSPAPEENGKPISVTTTPVYLESIYKSSRILCKIIAPQTIQPVGRQWPDVEVDIEVKAKEN
;
A
#
# COMPACT_ATOMS: atom_id res chain seq x y z
N MET A 1 23.97 -9.24 -5.02
CA MET A 1 23.43 -9.25 -6.39
C MET A 1 22.18 -10.15 -6.54
N PRO A 2 22.17 -11.45 -6.20
CA PRO A 2 21.00 -12.32 -6.45
C PRO A 2 19.81 -12.12 -5.48
N GLU A 3 20.03 -11.61 -4.26
CA GLU A 3 18.92 -11.35 -3.33
C GLU A 3 18.11 -10.10 -3.69
N ILE A 4 18.75 -9.06 -4.25
CA ILE A 4 18.08 -7.84 -4.71
C ILE A 4 17.12 -8.16 -5.88
N ILE A 5 17.54 -9.06 -6.78
CA ILE A 5 16.73 -9.48 -7.93
C ILE A 5 15.55 -10.37 -7.50
N ARG A 6 15.75 -11.24 -6.48
CA ARG A 6 14.66 -12.04 -5.92
C ARG A 6 13.65 -11.17 -5.15
N GLY A 7 14.10 -10.14 -4.45
CA GLY A 7 13.23 -9.11 -3.88
C GLY A 7 12.43 -8.40 -4.97
N PHE A 8 13.05 -8.05 -6.10
CA PHE A 8 12.38 -7.41 -7.24
C PHE A 8 11.21 -8.22 -7.82
N LEU A 9 11.30 -9.56 -7.77
CA LEU A 9 10.30 -10.47 -8.34
C LEU A 9 9.19 -10.88 -7.37
N ASP A 10 9.18 -10.36 -6.15
CA ASP A 10 8.06 -10.58 -5.24
C ASP A 10 6.82 -9.87 -5.79
N TRP A 11 5.68 -10.55 -5.80
CA TRP A 11 4.45 -10.05 -6.42
C TRP A 11 3.96 -8.76 -5.78
N ARG A 12 4.27 -8.56 -4.48
CA ARG A 12 3.99 -7.32 -3.74
C ARG A 12 4.77 -6.14 -4.30
N ASN A 13 6.05 -6.35 -4.59
CA ASN A 13 6.96 -5.34 -5.13
C ASN A 13 6.60 -4.95 -6.56
N LEU A 14 6.13 -5.92 -7.36
CA LEU A 14 5.56 -5.65 -8.68
C LEU A 14 4.30 -4.79 -8.61
N ILE A 15 3.41 -5.04 -7.64
CA ILE A 15 2.22 -4.21 -7.42
C ILE A 15 2.61 -2.79 -6.99
N ASP A 16 3.57 -2.65 -6.08
CA ASP A 16 4.05 -1.33 -5.64
C ASP A 16 4.64 -0.52 -6.80
N VAL A 17 5.53 -1.13 -7.59
CA VAL A 17 6.11 -0.47 -8.78
C VAL A 17 5.02 -0.10 -9.79
N LEU A 18 4.03 -0.98 -10.00
CA LEU A 18 2.91 -0.71 -10.91
C LEU A 18 2.06 0.46 -10.40
N LEU A 19 1.73 0.50 -9.12
CA LEU A 19 0.95 1.60 -8.52
C LEU A 19 1.68 2.93 -8.62
N ILE A 20 2.97 2.95 -8.32
CA ILE A 20 3.81 4.14 -8.45
C ILE A 20 3.88 4.58 -9.93
N ALA A 21 4.04 3.63 -10.87
CA ALA A 21 4.07 3.92 -12.30
C ALA A 21 2.74 4.51 -12.80
N VAL A 22 1.60 3.98 -12.35
CA VAL A 22 0.27 4.53 -12.66
C VAL A 22 0.12 5.94 -12.09
N GLY A 23 0.58 6.17 -10.86
CA GLY A 23 0.61 7.49 -10.23
C GLY A 23 1.43 8.50 -11.03
N PHE A 24 2.67 8.17 -11.38
CA PHE A 24 3.54 9.03 -12.20
C PHE A 24 2.99 9.24 -13.60
N PHE A 25 2.36 8.24 -14.21
CA PHE A 25 1.71 8.37 -15.51
C PHE A 25 0.54 9.36 -15.46
N GLY A 26 -0.32 9.24 -14.45
CA GLY A 26 -1.41 10.18 -14.20
C GLY A 26 -0.91 11.61 -13.95
N LEU A 27 0.13 11.74 -13.13
CA LEU A 27 0.78 13.03 -12.82
C LEU A 27 1.35 13.67 -14.09
N TYR A 28 2.17 12.95 -14.85
CA TYR A 28 2.78 13.43 -16.09
C TYR A 28 1.72 13.91 -17.09
N ARG A 29 0.67 13.11 -17.29
CA ARG A 29 -0.41 13.42 -18.23
C ARG A 29 -1.22 14.64 -17.79
N THR A 30 -1.49 14.76 -16.49
CA THR A 30 -2.20 15.90 -15.91
C THR A 30 -1.39 17.19 -16.06
N MET A 31 -0.09 17.13 -15.77
CA MET A 31 0.81 18.28 -15.87
C MET A 31 1.03 18.74 -17.31
N ARG A 32 1.18 17.81 -18.26
CA ARG A 32 1.35 18.14 -19.69
C ARG A 32 0.10 18.78 -20.29
N ARG A 33 -1.09 18.39 -19.84
CA ARG A 33 -2.37 18.99 -20.30
C ARG A 33 -2.64 20.37 -19.70
N ARG A 34 -2.15 20.66 -18.49
CA ARG A 34 -2.48 21.90 -17.75
C ARG A 34 -1.41 22.99 -17.84
N GLY A 35 -0.29 22.75 -18.53
CA GLY A 35 0.77 23.76 -18.66
C GLY A 35 1.61 23.96 -17.39
N THR A 36 1.38 23.15 -16.34
CA THR A 36 2.02 23.25 -15.01
C THR A 36 3.47 22.77 -15.00
N TRP A 37 4.00 22.32 -16.14
CA TRP A 37 5.38 21.84 -16.26
C TRP A 37 6.43 22.89 -15.84
N LYS A 38 6.11 24.18 -16.01
CA LYS A 38 6.97 25.29 -15.56
C LYS A 38 7.16 25.32 -14.04
N ILE A 39 6.11 25.02 -13.26
CA ILE A 39 6.19 24.95 -11.78
C ILE A 39 7.09 23.79 -11.37
N MET A 40 6.96 22.63 -12.02
CA MET A 40 7.76 21.46 -11.72
C MET A 40 9.24 21.67 -12.03
N ILE A 41 9.56 22.37 -13.13
CA ILE A 41 10.94 22.80 -13.42
C ILE A 41 11.48 23.71 -12.31
N GLY A 42 10.67 24.64 -11.81
CA GLY A 42 11.05 25.49 -10.68
C GLY A 42 11.39 24.69 -9.42
N ILE A 43 10.57 23.70 -9.08
CA ILE A 43 10.81 22.81 -7.92
C ILE A 43 12.07 21.97 -8.12
N LEU A 44 12.26 21.37 -9.30
CA LEU A 44 13.45 20.58 -9.63
C LEU A 44 14.73 21.43 -9.59
N LEU A 45 14.68 22.66 -10.10
CA LEU A 45 15.79 23.60 -10.05
C LEU A 45 16.14 23.96 -8.60
N ALA A 46 15.14 24.27 -7.77
CA ALA A 46 15.34 24.54 -6.35
C ALA A 46 15.95 23.33 -5.60
N MET A 47 15.48 22.11 -5.91
CA MET A 47 16.04 20.86 -5.37
C MET A 47 17.51 20.69 -5.80
N ALA A 48 17.84 20.94 -7.07
CA ALA A 48 19.22 20.84 -7.56
C ALA A 48 20.15 21.84 -6.86
N ILE A 49 19.72 23.10 -6.69
CA ILE A 49 20.47 24.11 -5.94
C ILE A 49 20.71 23.65 -4.51
N PHE A 50 19.70 23.05 -3.86
CA PHE A 50 19.84 22.51 -2.51
C PHE A 50 20.86 21.35 -2.43
N LEU A 51 20.80 20.40 -3.36
CA LEU A 51 21.77 19.29 -3.41
C LEU A 51 23.20 19.78 -3.60
N VAL A 52 23.41 20.75 -4.50
CA VAL A 52 24.72 21.38 -4.70
C VAL A 52 25.17 22.12 -3.45
N ALA A 53 24.28 22.86 -2.78
CA ALA A 53 24.60 23.55 -1.54
C ALA A 53 24.92 22.58 -0.39
N ASN A 54 24.27 21.43 -0.34
CA ASN A 54 24.59 20.39 0.63
C ASN A 54 25.95 19.75 0.35
N PHE A 55 26.26 19.48 -0.92
CA PHE A 55 27.54 18.94 -1.35
C PHE A 55 28.71 19.90 -1.08
N LEU A 56 28.50 21.21 -1.25
CA LEU A 56 29.47 22.27 -0.98
C LEU A 56 29.48 22.75 0.48
N ASP A 57 28.69 22.12 1.35
CA ASP A 57 28.54 22.46 2.78
C ASP A 57 28.19 23.94 3.08
N LEU A 58 27.37 24.55 2.20
CA LEU A 58 26.99 25.96 2.29
C LEU A 58 25.94 26.20 3.40
N ASN A 59 26.41 26.48 4.61
CA ASN A 59 25.57 26.68 5.80
C ASN A 59 24.46 27.73 5.64
N GLY A 60 24.72 28.84 4.93
CA GLY A 60 23.71 29.88 4.70
C GLY A 60 22.51 29.39 3.89
N ILE A 61 22.75 28.58 2.85
CA ILE A 61 21.68 28.01 2.03
C ILE A 61 20.95 26.90 2.79
N LYS A 62 21.67 26.09 3.58
CA LYS A 62 21.05 25.08 4.47
C LYS A 62 20.10 25.72 5.48
N TRP A 63 20.53 26.80 6.12
CA TRP A 63 19.69 27.58 7.04
C TRP A 63 18.48 28.17 6.33
N LEU A 64 18.68 28.79 5.16
CA LEU A 64 17.58 29.37 4.38
C LEU A 64 16.55 28.30 4.00
N TYR A 65 16.99 27.16 3.50
CA TYR A 65 16.12 26.06 3.10
C TYR A 65 15.32 25.51 4.30
N SER A 66 15.97 25.31 5.46
CA SER A 66 15.30 24.85 6.67
C SER A 66 14.16 25.79 7.08
N ASN A 67 14.39 27.11 7.05
CA ASN A 67 13.38 28.09 7.43
C ASN A 67 12.26 28.24 6.39
N LEU A 68 12.60 28.21 5.09
CA LEU A 68 11.62 28.35 4.02
C LEU A 68 10.80 27.08 3.78
N SER A 69 11.34 25.89 4.09
CA SER A 69 10.67 24.60 3.80
C SER A 69 9.27 24.50 4.41
N ASN A 70 9.09 24.96 5.64
CA ASN A 70 7.80 24.96 6.34
C ASN A 70 6.77 25.87 5.64
N VAL A 71 7.20 27.04 5.18
CA VAL A 71 6.32 28.01 4.48
C VAL A 71 6.03 27.54 3.06
N ILE A 72 7.02 26.96 2.37
CA ILE A 72 6.90 26.39 1.03
C ILE A 72 5.87 25.26 1.00
N LEU A 73 5.80 24.41 2.04
CA LEU A 73 4.81 23.34 2.10
C LEU A 73 3.38 23.91 2.10
N ILE A 74 3.13 24.93 2.92
CA ILE A 74 1.83 25.60 2.98
C ILE A 74 1.51 26.29 1.65
N ALA A 75 2.47 27.06 1.11
CA ALA A 75 2.31 27.73 -0.18
C ALA A 75 2.04 26.74 -1.32
N PHE A 76 2.70 25.58 -1.32
CA PHE A 76 2.46 24.50 -2.27
C PHE A 76 1.03 23.97 -2.18
N ILE A 77 0.53 23.67 -0.98
CA ILE A 77 -0.87 23.23 -0.80
C ILE A 77 -1.85 24.26 -1.35
N VAL A 78 -1.64 25.54 -1.08
CA VAL A 78 -2.50 26.64 -1.57
C VAL A 78 -2.44 26.76 -3.09
N ILE A 79 -1.24 26.73 -3.69
CA ILE A 79 -1.04 26.83 -5.14
C ILE A 79 -1.66 25.63 -5.87
N PHE A 80 -1.52 24.42 -5.30
CA PHE A 80 -2.04 23.18 -5.87
C PHE A 80 -3.48 22.84 -5.46
N GLN A 81 -4.12 23.68 -4.64
CA GLN A 81 -5.51 23.50 -4.22
C GLN A 81 -6.47 23.34 -5.41
N PRO A 82 -6.39 24.15 -6.50
CA PRO A 82 -7.26 23.98 -7.66
C PRO A 82 -7.08 22.63 -8.38
N GLU A 83 -5.86 22.10 -8.39
CA GLU A 83 -5.53 20.82 -9.00
C GLU A 83 -6.11 19.67 -8.21
N LEU A 84 -5.90 19.67 -6.88
CA LEU A 84 -6.43 18.66 -5.96
C LEU A 84 -7.96 18.61 -6.06
N ARG A 85 -8.62 19.78 -6.03
CA ARG A 85 -10.07 19.89 -6.20
C ARG A 85 -10.57 19.20 -7.47
N LYS A 86 -9.91 19.43 -8.61
CA LYS A 86 -10.29 18.80 -9.89
C LYS A 86 -10.08 17.28 -9.91
N ILE A 87 -9.08 16.75 -9.20
CA ILE A 87 -8.87 15.31 -9.06
C ILE A 87 -10.02 14.69 -8.26
N PHE A 88 -10.44 15.34 -7.17
CA PHE A 88 -11.61 14.94 -6.39
C PHE A 88 -12.91 15.03 -7.19
N GLU A 89 -13.10 16.10 -7.97
CA GLU A 89 -14.25 16.23 -8.87
C GLU A 89 -14.31 15.11 -9.92
N GLN A 90 -13.15 14.65 -10.41
CA GLN A 90 -13.08 13.51 -11.34
C GLN A 90 -13.33 12.16 -10.66
N SER A 91 -12.81 11.93 -9.44
CA SER A 91 -12.98 10.68 -8.71
C SER A 91 -14.39 10.49 -8.11
N VAL A 92 -15.07 11.59 -7.78
CA VAL A 92 -16.47 11.60 -7.29
C VAL A 92 -17.49 11.52 -8.44
N SER A 93 -17.05 11.53 -9.71
CA SER A 93 -17.92 11.24 -10.84
C SER A 93 -18.23 9.73 -10.95
N LEU A 94 -18.91 9.19 -9.93
CA LEU A 94 -19.83 8.05 -10.04
C LEU A 94 -21.05 8.46 -10.88
N ARG A 95 -20.83 9.13 -12.01
CA ARG A 95 -21.88 9.53 -12.92
C ARG A 95 -22.20 8.30 -13.74
N ARG A 96 -23.37 7.73 -13.45
CA ARG A 96 -24.08 6.70 -14.19
C ARG A 96 -23.63 6.71 -15.66
N ARG A 97 -22.93 5.65 -16.06
CA ARG A 97 -22.52 5.41 -17.44
C ARG A 97 -23.77 5.04 -18.23
N GLU A 98 -24.67 6.01 -18.43
CA GLU A 98 -25.62 5.91 -19.54
C GLU A 98 -24.77 5.76 -20.78
N THR A 99 -25.00 4.68 -21.51
CA THR A 99 -24.39 4.43 -22.81
C THR A 99 -24.86 5.55 -23.74
N HIS A 100 -24.14 6.66 -23.71
CA HIS A 100 -24.40 7.83 -24.54
C HIS A 100 -24.14 7.36 -25.97
N ASP A 101 -25.19 6.96 -26.69
CA ASP A 101 -25.09 6.67 -28.10
C ASP A 101 -24.67 7.97 -28.79
N PRO A 102 -23.43 8.07 -29.27
CA PRO A 102 -22.91 9.33 -29.77
C PRO A 102 -23.62 9.73 -31.07
N ALA A 103 -24.24 8.80 -31.79
CA ALA A 103 -25.09 9.09 -32.96
C ALA A 103 -26.37 9.80 -32.54
N LYS A 104 -27.05 9.29 -31.51
CA LYS A 104 -28.25 9.92 -30.94
C LYS A 104 -27.98 11.34 -30.43
N ALA A 105 -26.82 11.55 -29.80
CA ALA A 105 -26.43 12.87 -29.33
C ALA A 105 -26.20 13.87 -30.48
N LEU A 106 -25.60 13.41 -31.58
CA LEU A 106 -25.35 14.23 -32.76
C LEU A 106 -26.65 14.54 -33.52
N SER A 107 -27.50 13.55 -33.76
CA SER A 107 -28.79 13.74 -34.42
C SER A 107 -29.67 14.70 -33.63
N GLN A 108 -29.70 14.56 -32.30
CA GLN A 108 -30.41 15.49 -31.41
C GLN A 108 -29.87 16.92 -31.50
N MET A 109 -28.56 17.12 -31.44
CA MET A 109 -27.95 18.46 -31.57
C MET A 109 -28.26 19.12 -32.92
N ILE A 110 -28.20 18.36 -34.01
CA ILE A 110 -28.51 18.91 -35.35
C ILE A 110 -29.99 19.23 -35.46
N ALA A 111 -30.88 18.36 -34.97
CA ALA A 111 -32.32 18.61 -34.97
C ALA A 111 -32.68 19.86 -34.14
N GLU A 112 -32.10 20.00 -32.94
CA GLU A 112 -32.26 21.19 -32.09
C GLU A 112 -31.75 22.45 -32.81
N GLY A 113 -30.59 22.38 -33.47
CA GLY A 113 -30.03 23.51 -34.22
C GLY A 113 -30.88 23.92 -35.42
N LEU A 114 -31.35 22.96 -36.23
CA LEU A 114 -32.26 23.22 -37.35
C LEU A 114 -33.59 23.81 -36.87
N TRP A 115 -34.13 23.31 -35.76
CA TRP A 115 -35.35 23.85 -35.16
C TRP A 115 -35.19 25.28 -34.70
N HIS A 116 -34.08 25.58 -34.01
CA HIS A 116 -33.73 26.94 -33.61
C HIS A 116 -33.58 27.88 -34.81
N MET A 117 -32.88 27.44 -35.87
CA MET A 117 -32.70 28.23 -37.10
C MET A 117 -34.04 28.50 -37.80
N ALA A 118 -34.91 27.49 -37.91
CA ALA A 118 -36.24 27.66 -38.49
C ALA A 118 -37.11 28.66 -37.70
N GLN A 119 -37.09 28.60 -36.36
CA GLN A 119 -37.81 29.55 -35.51
C GLN A 119 -37.31 30.99 -35.65
N GLN A 120 -36.00 31.17 -35.83
CA GLN A 120 -35.36 32.47 -36.06
C GLN A 120 -35.40 32.91 -37.53
N ARG A 121 -36.02 32.12 -38.43
CA ARG A 121 -36.03 32.35 -39.88
C ARG A 121 -34.62 32.50 -40.48
N LEU A 122 -33.68 31.71 -39.95
CA LEU A 122 -32.32 31.59 -40.47
C LEU A 122 -32.26 30.43 -41.46
N GLY A 123 -31.72 30.71 -42.65
CA GLY A 123 -31.55 29.73 -43.72
C GLY A 123 -30.41 28.76 -43.43
N ALA A 124 -30.68 27.46 -43.48
CA ALA A 124 -29.66 26.43 -43.29
C ALA A 124 -29.86 25.26 -44.25
N ILE A 125 -28.76 24.62 -44.64
CA ILE A 125 -28.78 23.42 -45.48
C ILE A 125 -27.69 22.45 -45.03
N ILE A 126 -28.10 21.24 -44.63
CA ILE A 126 -27.21 20.21 -44.09
C ILE A 126 -27.41 18.94 -44.90
N ALA A 127 -26.33 18.43 -45.49
CA ALA A 127 -26.34 17.19 -46.26
C ALA A 127 -25.60 16.08 -45.51
N PHE A 128 -26.23 14.91 -45.46
CA PHE A 128 -25.72 13.67 -44.90
C PHE A 128 -25.46 12.69 -46.04
N PRO A 129 -24.19 12.49 -46.45
CA PRO A 129 -23.85 11.58 -47.53
C PRO A 129 -24.37 10.16 -47.27
N GLY A 130 -24.82 9.50 -48.33
CA GLY A 130 -25.28 8.12 -48.31
C GLY A 130 -24.17 7.12 -48.65
N ARG A 131 -24.51 6.08 -49.39
CA ARG A 131 -23.56 5.11 -49.98
C ARG A 131 -22.92 5.67 -51.24
N GLU A 132 -23.62 6.53 -51.96
CA GLU A 132 -23.11 7.17 -53.17
C GLU A 132 -22.22 8.38 -52.81
N PRO A 133 -21.04 8.51 -53.43
CA PRO A 133 -20.10 9.57 -53.09
C PRO A 133 -20.63 10.94 -53.53
N VAL A 134 -20.93 11.80 -52.56
CA VAL A 134 -21.39 13.17 -52.84
C VAL A 134 -20.27 14.07 -53.39
N ASP A 135 -19.00 13.70 -53.20
CA ASP A 135 -17.83 14.53 -53.52
C ASP A 135 -17.75 14.89 -55.01
N GLU A 136 -18.33 14.09 -55.90
CA GLU A 136 -18.36 14.32 -57.36
C GLU A 136 -19.39 15.38 -57.77
N TYR A 137 -20.40 15.63 -56.93
CA TYR A 137 -21.50 16.55 -57.23
C TYR A 137 -21.37 17.88 -56.51
N VAL A 138 -20.58 17.93 -55.43
CA VAL A 138 -20.38 19.14 -54.64
C VAL A 138 -19.17 19.94 -55.11
N SER A 139 -19.26 21.27 -55.05
CA SER A 139 -18.17 22.16 -55.47
C SER A 139 -17.92 23.30 -54.48
N GLY A 140 -16.68 23.80 -54.45
CA GLY A 140 -16.30 24.87 -53.52
C GLY A 140 -16.35 24.47 -52.04
N GLY A 141 -16.59 25.44 -51.16
CA GLY A 141 -16.62 25.24 -49.71
C GLY A 141 -15.24 25.06 -49.07
N TYR A 142 -15.25 25.05 -47.73
CA TYR A 142 -14.05 24.96 -46.90
C TYR A 142 -14.03 23.65 -46.12
N THR A 143 -12.89 22.97 -46.13
CA THR A 143 -12.65 21.79 -45.27
C THR A 143 -12.57 22.22 -43.82
N LEU A 144 -13.28 21.52 -42.94
CA LEU A 144 -13.39 21.85 -41.53
C LEU A 144 -12.94 20.69 -40.63
N ASP A 145 -13.36 19.46 -40.96
CA ASP A 145 -13.06 18.24 -40.20
C ASP A 145 -13.16 18.41 -38.67
N ALA A 146 -14.18 19.16 -38.24
CA ALA A 146 -14.36 19.53 -36.84
C ALA A 146 -15.32 18.60 -36.11
N LYS A 147 -15.08 18.43 -34.81
CA LYS A 147 -16.03 17.78 -33.92
C LYS A 147 -17.32 18.63 -33.87
N PRO A 148 -18.49 18.05 -34.14
CA PRO A 148 -19.76 18.76 -34.11
C PRO A 148 -20.02 19.38 -32.72
N SER A 149 -20.50 20.62 -32.72
CA SER A 149 -20.98 21.28 -31.51
C SER A 149 -22.08 22.28 -31.87
N TYR A 150 -23.02 22.48 -30.95
CA TYR A 150 -24.15 23.39 -31.15
C TYR A 150 -23.71 24.84 -31.47
N PRO A 151 -22.72 25.44 -30.77
CA PRO A 151 -22.23 26.77 -31.13
C PRO A 151 -21.61 26.83 -32.53
N LEU A 152 -20.85 25.80 -32.92
CA LEU A 152 -20.22 25.75 -34.24
C LEU A 152 -21.28 25.65 -35.35
N LEU A 153 -22.33 24.85 -35.15
CA LEU A 153 -23.44 24.74 -36.10
C LEU A 153 -24.11 26.10 -36.33
N LEU A 154 -24.40 26.84 -35.25
CA LEU A 154 -24.98 28.18 -35.35
C LEU A 154 -24.01 29.18 -36.00
N SER A 155 -22.72 29.14 -35.68
CA SER A 155 -21.72 30.03 -36.30
C SER A 155 -21.54 29.78 -37.79
N ILE A 156 -21.70 28.54 -38.27
CA ILE A 156 -21.61 28.22 -39.70
C ILE A 156 -22.74 28.90 -40.47
N PHE A 157 -23.96 28.89 -39.93
CA PHE A 157 -25.15 29.47 -40.57
C PHE A 157 -25.47 30.90 -40.10
N ASP A 158 -24.54 31.58 -39.45
CA ASP A 158 -24.69 32.99 -39.10
C ASP A 158 -24.67 33.86 -40.37
N THR A 159 -25.65 34.75 -40.55
CA THR A 159 -25.81 35.55 -41.78
C THR A 159 -24.64 36.49 -42.08
N HIS A 160 -23.78 36.78 -41.10
CA HIS A 160 -22.58 37.62 -41.29
C HIS A 160 -21.32 36.78 -41.55
N SER A 161 -21.39 35.46 -41.40
CA SER A 161 -20.28 34.53 -41.63
C SER A 161 -20.13 34.22 -43.12
N PRO A 162 -18.95 34.29 -43.74
CA PRO A 162 -18.77 33.83 -45.12
C PRO A 162 -19.17 32.37 -45.38
N GLY A 163 -19.32 31.56 -44.31
CA GLY A 163 -19.67 30.15 -44.38
C GLY A 163 -21.16 29.84 -44.54
N HIS A 164 -22.06 30.80 -44.35
CA HIS A 164 -23.51 30.57 -44.37
C HIS A 164 -24.08 30.37 -45.78
N ASP A 165 -23.30 30.75 -46.80
CA ASP A 165 -23.63 30.59 -48.21
C ASP A 165 -23.17 29.22 -48.72
N GLY A 166 -23.97 28.19 -48.41
CA GLY A 166 -23.76 26.83 -48.88
C GLY A 166 -24.10 25.78 -47.83
N ALA A 167 -23.94 24.52 -48.22
CA ALA A 167 -24.26 23.36 -47.40
C ALA A 167 -23.15 23.00 -46.41
N LEU A 168 -23.57 22.53 -45.25
CA LEU A 168 -22.76 21.77 -44.30
C LEU A 168 -22.83 20.29 -44.65
N ILE A 169 -21.69 19.66 -44.88
CA ILE A 169 -21.58 18.21 -45.09
C ILE A 169 -21.24 17.55 -43.76
N VAL A 170 -22.07 16.60 -43.34
CA VAL A 170 -21.89 15.84 -42.10
C VAL A 170 -21.60 14.38 -42.43
N SER A 171 -20.34 13.97 -42.25
CA SER A 171 -19.90 12.61 -42.57
C SER A 171 -18.97 12.06 -41.49
N LYS A 172 -19.04 10.76 -41.23
CA LYS A 172 -18.21 10.05 -40.22
C LYS A 172 -18.27 10.67 -38.81
N GLY A 173 -19.41 11.29 -38.47
CA GLY A 173 -19.61 11.95 -37.17
C GLY A 173 -18.90 13.30 -37.02
N LEU A 174 -18.42 13.88 -38.13
CA LEU A 174 -17.73 15.16 -38.19
C LEU A 174 -18.46 16.15 -39.09
N PHE A 175 -18.26 17.44 -38.82
CA PHE A 175 -18.53 18.49 -39.80
C PHE A 175 -17.34 18.56 -40.75
N THR A 176 -17.45 17.90 -41.91
CA THR A 176 -16.31 17.71 -42.82
C THR A 176 -16.07 18.95 -43.68
N ARG A 177 -17.13 19.55 -44.23
CA ARG A 177 -17.06 20.75 -45.08
C ARG A 177 -18.25 21.67 -44.83
N PHE A 178 -18.07 22.98 -44.99
CA PHE A 178 -19.15 23.97 -44.94
C PHE A 178 -19.01 24.98 -46.09
N GLY A 179 -20.05 25.78 -46.34
CA GLY A 179 -20.10 26.69 -47.51
C GLY A 179 -20.02 25.94 -48.84
N THR A 180 -20.45 24.67 -48.87
CA THR A 180 -20.31 23.81 -50.04
C THR A 180 -21.49 24.02 -50.99
N ARG A 181 -21.21 24.24 -52.28
CA ARG A 181 -22.27 24.40 -53.28
C ARG A 181 -22.75 23.03 -53.76
N LEU A 182 -24.05 22.79 -53.65
CA LEU A 182 -24.72 21.59 -54.13
C LEU A 182 -25.25 21.81 -55.56
N PRO A 183 -25.45 20.75 -56.35
CA PRO A 183 -26.10 20.88 -57.65
C PRO A 183 -27.56 21.32 -57.47
N VAL A 184 -28.03 22.19 -58.37
CA VAL A 184 -29.41 22.68 -58.37
C VAL A 184 -30.26 21.75 -59.23
N SER A 185 -31.48 21.42 -58.78
CA SER A 185 -32.42 20.62 -59.57
C SER A 185 -32.95 21.41 -60.76
N GLU A 186 -33.04 20.75 -61.92
CA GLU A 186 -33.68 21.26 -63.14
C GLU A 186 -35.10 20.66 -63.34
N SER A 187 -35.55 19.84 -62.39
CA SER A 187 -36.85 19.16 -62.50
C SER A 187 -37.99 20.08 -62.08
N ALA A 188 -39.16 19.90 -62.71
CA ALA A 188 -40.40 20.56 -62.31
C ALA A 188 -41.00 19.97 -61.01
N ALA A 189 -40.27 19.08 -60.31
CA ALA A 189 -40.76 18.42 -59.10
C ALA A 189 -40.88 19.39 -57.91
N LEU A 190 -40.13 20.50 -57.94
CA LEU A 190 -40.18 21.55 -56.92
C LEU A 190 -40.81 22.83 -57.50
N PRO A 191 -41.89 23.37 -56.91
CA PRO A 191 -42.48 24.65 -57.33
C PRO A 191 -41.46 25.80 -57.31
N GLU A 192 -41.58 26.74 -58.24
CA GLU A 192 -40.69 27.93 -58.33
C GLU A 192 -40.73 28.84 -57.10
N GLU A 193 -41.73 28.69 -56.23
CA GLU A 193 -41.84 29.47 -55.00
C GLU A 193 -40.79 29.10 -53.94
N TYR A 194 -40.04 28.01 -54.13
CA TYR A 194 -39.01 27.57 -53.19
C TYR A 194 -37.66 28.21 -53.50
N GLY A 195 -36.96 28.67 -52.46
CA GLY A 195 -35.67 29.33 -52.62
C GLY A 195 -34.54 28.41 -53.10
N THR A 196 -33.41 29.02 -53.45
CA THR A 196 -32.21 28.34 -54.01
C THR A 196 -31.71 27.18 -53.16
N ARG A 197 -31.74 27.28 -51.82
CA ARG A 197 -31.36 26.18 -50.91
C ARG A 197 -32.24 24.93 -51.08
N HIS A 198 -33.53 25.10 -51.36
CA HIS A 198 -34.43 23.96 -51.59
C HIS A 198 -34.14 23.29 -52.95
N HIS A 199 -33.93 24.09 -54.00
CA HIS A 199 -33.53 23.54 -55.31
C HIS A 199 -32.16 22.85 -55.25
N ALA A 200 -31.23 23.38 -54.45
CA ALA A 200 -29.92 22.78 -54.21
C ALA A 200 -30.02 21.45 -53.41
N ALA A 201 -30.91 21.39 -52.42
CA ALA A 201 -31.19 20.16 -51.69
C ALA A 201 -31.85 19.10 -52.57
N MET A 202 -32.82 19.51 -53.39
CA MET A 202 -33.46 18.63 -54.37
C MET A 202 -32.44 18.07 -55.35
N GLY A 203 -31.60 18.93 -55.95
CA GLY A 203 -30.63 18.50 -56.96
C GLY A 203 -29.57 17.52 -56.42
N LEU A 204 -29.15 17.65 -55.16
CA LEU A 204 -28.28 16.64 -54.55
C LEU A 204 -29.02 15.33 -54.29
N SER A 205 -30.27 15.39 -53.81
CA SER A 205 -31.08 14.21 -53.50
C SER A 205 -31.59 13.44 -54.73
N GLU A 206 -31.63 14.08 -55.90
CA GLU A 206 -31.95 13.44 -57.19
C GLU A 206 -30.75 12.68 -57.76
N LYS A 207 -29.54 13.17 -57.51
CA LYS A 207 -28.30 12.60 -58.03
C LYS A 207 -27.65 11.58 -57.11
N THR A 208 -28.00 11.59 -55.82
CA THR A 208 -27.39 10.74 -54.80
C THR A 208 -28.42 10.21 -53.81
N ASP A 209 -28.07 9.15 -53.08
CA ASP A 209 -28.82 8.67 -51.91
C ASP A 209 -28.60 9.52 -50.64
N ALA A 210 -28.13 10.77 -50.76
CA ALA A 210 -27.92 11.64 -49.62
C ALA A 210 -29.25 12.14 -49.02
N LEU A 211 -29.29 12.23 -47.69
CA LEU A 211 -30.34 12.92 -46.96
C LEU A 211 -29.94 14.40 -46.83
N VAL A 212 -30.81 15.32 -47.22
CA VAL A 212 -30.57 16.76 -47.11
C VAL A 212 -31.69 17.41 -46.30
N LEU A 213 -31.33 18.17 -45.28
CA LEU A 213 -32.26 18.92 -44.43
C LEU A 213 -32.09 20.42 -44.68
N VAL A 214 -33.19 21.12 -44.90
CA VAL A 214 -33.21 22.57 -45.17
C VAL A 214 -34.09 23.28 -44.16
N ALA A 215 -33.57 24.33 -43.51
CA ALA A 215 -34.38 25.31 -42.79
C ALA A 215 -34.64 26.52 -43.68
N SER A 216 -35.90 26.87 -43.91
CA SER A 216 -36.31 27.99 -44.77
C SER A 216 -36.19 29.33 -44.05
N GLU A 217 -35.44 30.27 -44.64
CA GLU A 217 -35.36 31.66 -44.16
C GLU A 217 -36.65 32.44 -44.41
N GLU A 218 -37.40 32.11 -45.46
CA GLU A 218 -38.66 32.79 -45.78
C GLU A 218 -39.84 32.27 -44.95
N ARG A 219 -39.94 30.94 -44.85
CA ARG A 219 -41.13 30.27 -44.31
C ARG A 219 -40.95 29.79 -42.87
N GLY A 220 -39.72 29.75 -42.35
CA GLY A 220 -39.42 29.26 -41.00
C GLY A 220 -39.81 27.79 -40.78
N LYS A 221 -39.82 26.99 -41.87
CA LYS A 221 -40.14 25.55 -41.85
C LYS A 221 -38.93 24.73 -42.24
N ILE A 222 -38.88 23.49 -41.76
CA ILE A 222 -37.84 22.52 -42.11
C ILE A 222 -38.38 21.57 -43.17
N SER A 223 -37.60 21.36 -44.21
CA SER A 223 -37.89 20.47 -45.34
C SER A 223 -36.84 19.38 -45.41
N ILE A 224 -37.29 18.16 -45.68
CA ILE A 224 -36.50 16.94 -45.76
C ILE A 224 -36.46 16.51 -47.22
N PHE A 225 -35.25 16.33 -47.76
CA PHE A 225 -35.02 15.88 -49.13
C PHE A 225 -34.27 14.56 -49.12
N HIS A 226 -34.79 13.56 -49.83
CA HIS A 226 -34.18 12.24 -49.93
C HIS A 226 -34.74 11.51 -51.17
N MET A 227 -33.86 10.92 -51.99
CA MET A 227 -34.24 10.18 -53.21
C MET A 227 -35.18 10.98 -54.15
N GLY A 228 -34.88 12.26 -54.37
CA GLY A 228 -35.67 13.16 -55.23
C GLY A 228 -37.05 13.54 -54.69
N GLY A 229 -37.39 13.17 -53.45
CA GLY A 229 -38.63 13.56 -52.78
C GLY A 229 -38.42 14.68 -51.77
N MET A 230 -39.45 15.52 -51.57
CA MET A 230 -39.49 16.56 -50.53
C MET A 230 -40.64 16.30 -49.56
N HIS A 231 -40.34 16.31 -48.25
CA HIS A 231 -41.33 16.20 -47.18
C HIS A 231 -41.10 17.27 -46.11
N PRO A 232 -42.15 17.97 -45.63
CA PRO A 232 -42.02 18.87 -44.49
C PRO A 232 -41.75 18.09 -43.20
N ALA A 233 -40.92 18.64 -42.31
CA ALA A 233 -40.73 18.07 -40.98
C ALA A 233 -41.86 18.55 -40.04
N GLU A 234 -42.52 17.62 -39.36
CA GLU A 234 -43.62 17.90 -38.43
C GLU A 234 -43.12 18.24 -37.02
N ASN A 235 -42.10 17.51 -36.55
CA ASN A 235 -41.57 17.67 -35.21
C ASN A 235 -40.07 17.33 -35.12
N MET A 236 -39.42 17.80 -34.05
CA MET A 236 -37.99 17.56 -33.80
C MET A 236 -37.66 16.06 -33.67
N ALA A 237 -38.57 15.25 -33.09
CA ALA A 237 -38.37 13.82 -32.91
C ALA A 237 -38.29 13.08 -34.27
N GLN A 238 -39.06 13.51 -35.27
CA GLN A 238 -39.04 12.98 -36.62
C GLN A 238 -37.69 13.23 -37.29
N LEU A 239 -37.10 14.42 -37.12
CA LEU A 239 -35.76 14.73 -37.63
C LEU A 239 -34.70 13.83 -37.03
N VAL A 240 -34.71 13.66 -35.70
CA VAL A 240 -33.78 12.75 -35.00
C VAL A 240 -33.90 11.33 -35.55
N ASN A 241 -35.13 10.83 -35.68
CA ASN A 241 -35.41 9.48 -36.17
C ASN A 241 -34.97 9.30 -37.63
N ILE A 242 -35.18 10.28 -38.51
CA ILE A 242 -34.80 10.21 -39.92
C ILE A 242 -33.27 10.22 -40.07
N ILE A 243 -32.56 11.08 -39.33
CA ILE A 243 -31.08 11.10 -39.33
C ILE A 243 -30.53 9.76 -38.83
N GLU A 244 -31.08 9.23 -37.74
CA GLU A 244 -30.66 7.92 -37.21
C GLU A 244 -30.97 6.78 -38.17
N ALA A 245 -32.15 6.78 -38.80
CA ALA A 245 -32.56 5.77 -39.76
C ALA A 245 -31.65 5.78 -41.01
N HIS A 246 -31.31 6.98 -41.49
CA HIS A 246 -30.36 7.18 -42.59
C HIS A 246 -29.02 6.52 -42.28
N TRP A 247 -28.40 6.86 -41.14
CA TRP A 247 -27.11 6.28 -40.75
C TRP A 247 -27.17 4.76 -40.52
N LYS A 248 -28.25 4.25 -39.92
CA LYS A 248 -28.45 2.80 -39.72
C LYS A 248 -28.54 2.07 -41.05
N ASN A 249 -29.26 2.62 -42.03
CA ASN A 249 -29.42 2.03 -43.37
C ASN A 249 -28.11 1.99 -44.16
N ILE A 250 -27.19 2.91 -43.91
CA ILE A 250 -25.92 3.02 -44.66
C ILE A 250 -24.85 2.03 -44.15
N LEU A 251 -25.07 1.28 -43.06
CA LEU A 251 -24.02 0.49 -42.35
C LEU A 251 -22.79 1.31 -41.91
N SER A 252 -22.78 2.61 -42.19
CA SER A 252 -21.83 3.59 -41.69
C SER A 252 -22.22 3.96 -40.27
N TYR A 253 -21.93 3.07 -39.30
CA TYR A 253 -21.91 3.45 -37.89
C TYR A 253 -20.80 4.50 -37.69
N PRO A 254 -21.10 5.81 -37.57
CA PRO A 254 -20.15 6.85 -37.90
C PRO A 254 -19.52 7.37 -36.61
N PHE A 255 -18.86 6.49 -35.86
CA PHE A 255 -17.95 6.93 -34.79
C PHE A 255 -16.65 6.18 -34.94
N ALA A 256 -15.85 6.62 -35.93
CA ALA A 256 -14.42 6.51 -35.77
C ALA A 256 -14.10 7.30 -34.49
N VAL A 257 -13.94 6.57 -33.38
CA VAL A 257 -13.49 7.12 -32.11
C VAL A 257 -12.25 7.93 -32.42
N TYR A 258 -12.39 9.25 -32.42
CA TYR A 258 -11.30 10.19 -32.64
C TYR A 258 -10.38 10.12 -31.42
N ARG A 259 -9.64 9.02 -31.32
CA ARG A 259 -8.58 8.79 -30.36
C ARG A 259 -7.33 9.46 -30.91
N GLN A 260 -7.38 10.78 -31.03
CA GLN A 260 -6.22 11.60 -31.35
C GLN A 260 -5.35 11.73 -30.10
N GLU A 261 -4.80 10.61 -29.68
CA GLU A 261 -3.53 10.54 -28.97
C GLU A 261 -2.81 9.36 -29.60
N THR A 262 -1.87 9.68 -30.49
CA THR A 262 -1.07 8.75 -31.27
C THR A 262 -0.56 7.65 -30.32
N ARG A 263 -0.85 6.38 -30.60
CA ARG A 263 -0.42 5.24 -29.76
C ARG A 263 1.06 5.30 -29.35
N ARG A 264 1.91 5.89 -30.21
CA ARG A 264 3.30 6.23 -29.90
C ARG A 264 3.47 7.17 -28.71
N THR A 265 2.75 8.30 -28.64
CA THR A 265 2.88 9.25 -27.53
C THR A 265 2.42 8.65 -26.22
N PHE A 266 1.38 7.80 -26.22
CA PHE A 266 0.97 7.05 -25.02
C PHE A 266 2.07 6.08 -24.54
N VAL A 267 2.65 5.29 -25.45
CA VAL A 267 3.70 4.32 -25.11
C VAL A 267 4.96 5.02 -24.56
N TYR A 268 5.39 6.13 -25.15
CA TYR A 268 6.51 6.92 -24.62
C TYR A 268 6.24 7.46 -23.22
N GLN A 269 5.03 7.96 -22.97
CA GLN A 269 4.65 8.46 -21.64
C GLN A 269 4.64 7.34 -20.60
N ALA A 270 4.07 6.18 -20.94
CA ALA A 270 4.06 5.02 -20.05
C ALA A 270 5.48 4.51 -19.76
N ALA A 271 6.36 4.47 -20.76
CA ALA A 271 7.75 4.03 -20.60
C ALA A 271 8.55 4.96 -19.67
N VAL A 272 8.40 6.28 -19.83
CA VAL A 272 9.07 7.27 -18.95
C VAL A 272 8.57 7.16 -17.52
N SER A 273 7.26 7.03 -17.31
CA SER A 273 6.68 6.86 -15.96
C SER A 273 7.10 5.55 -15.30
N LEU A 274 7.21 4.45 -16.06
CA LEU A 274 7.72 3.18 -15.56
C LEU A 274 9.20 3.29 -15.14
N ALA A 275 10.03 3.94 -15.96
CA ALA A 275 11.45 4.14 -15.64
C ALA A 275 11.65 4.97 -14.37
N LEU A 276 10.87 6.04 -14.20
CA LEU A 276 10.87 6.85 -12.98
C LEU A 276 10.39 6.07 -11.76
N ALA A 277 9.36 5.24 -11.91
CA ALA A 277 8.85 4.39 -10.83
C ALA A 277 9.91 3.36 -10.37
N VAL A 278 10.57 2.70 -11.31
CA VAL A 278 11.65 1.74 -11.03
C VAL A 278 12.83 2.42 -10.34
N PHE A 279 13.25 3.59 -10.83
CA PHE A 279 14.32 4.36 -10.20
C PHE A 279 13.96 4.75 -8.76
N PHE A 280 12.76 5.31 -8.56
CA PHE A 280 12.28 5.72 -7.24
C PHE A 280 12.21 4.53 -6.26
N TRP A 281 11.61 3.42 -6.69
CA TRP A 281 11.53 2.21 -5.88
C TRP A 281 12.91 1.64 -5.54
N SER A 282 13.84 1.67 -6.50
CA SER A 282 15.24 1.26 -6.26
C SER A 282 15.93 2.14 -5.21
N THR A 283 15.70 3.46 -5.21
CA THR A 283 16.28 4.35 -4.20
C THR A 283 15.72 4.07 -2.80
N ILE A 284 14.44 3.72 -2.69
CA ILE A 284 13.81 3.37 -1.40
C ILE A 284 14.43 2.11 -0.80
N ILE A 285 14.68 1.07 -1.61
CA ILE A 285 15.29 -0.17 -1.12
C ILE A 285 16.69 0.04 -0.60
N VAL A 286 17.49 0.82 -1.34
CA VAL A 286 18.86 1.12 -0.93
C VAL A 286 18.87 1.92 0.38
N ALA A 287 17.86 2.76 0.61
CA ALA A 287 17.74 3.52 1.86
C ALA A 287 17.24 2.69 3.06
N GLN A 288 16.53 1.57 2.84
CA GLN A 288 15.95 0.76 3.92
C GLN A 288 16.85 -0.38 4.44
N THR A 289 18.05 -0.56 3.89
CA THR A 289 19.01 -1.59 4.37
C THR A 289 19.80 -1.16 5.62
N GLU A 290 19.21 -0.38 6.52
CA GLU A 290 19.84 -0.08 7.81
C GLU A 290 19.89 -1.35 8.67
N LEU A 291 21.10 -1.81 8.97
CA LEU A 291 21.33 -2.83 9.99
C LEU A 291 21.07 -2.19 11.34
N VAL A 292 20.01 -2.63 12.01
CA VAL A 292 19.65 -2.15 13.34
C VAL A 292 20.30 -3.06 14.38
N GLU A 293 20.74 -2.49 15.49
CA GLU A 293 21.23 -3.22 16.66
C GLU A 293 20.10 -3.38 17.67
N LYS A 294 19.90 -4.58 18.21
CA LYS A 294 18.90 -4.86 19.25
C LYS A 294 19.49 -5.75 20.34
N VAL A 295 19.25 -5.36 21.58
CA VAL A 295 19.61 -6.14 22.77
C VAL A 295 18.44 -7.03 23.16
N ILE A 296 18.69 -8.33 23.32
CA ILE A 296 17.67 -9.29 23.76
C ILE A 296 18.22 -10.09 24.94
N SER A 297 17.47 -10.12 26.04
CA SER A 297 17.74 -11.01 27.17
C SER A 297 17.24 -12.42 26.84
N VAL A 298 18.14 -13.39 26.92
CA VAL A 298 17.89 -14.80 26.56
C VAL A 298 18.22 -15.70 27.77
N PRO A 299 17.33 -16.64 28.13
CA PRO A 299 17.59 -17.56 29.23
C PRO A 299 18.71 -18.56 28.91
N VAL A 300 19.50 -18.91 29.92
CA VAL A 300 20.62 -19.87 29.81
C VAL A 300 20.20 -21.25 30.31
N GLU A 301 20.42 -22.28 29.48
CA GLU A 301 20.20 -23.68 29.84
C GLU A 301 21.55 -24.40 29.93
N TYR A 302 21.88 -24.93 31.11
CA TYR A 302 23.08 -25.72 31.35
C TYR A 302 22.76 -27.21 31.16
N THR A 303 23.48 -27.90 30.27
CA THR A 303 23.35 -29.34 30.05
C THR A 303 24.56 -30.05 30.66
N MET A 304 24.33 -30.97 31.60
CA MET A 304 25.37 -31.78 32.25
C MET A 304 25.47 -33.16 31.56
N ALA A 305 26.66 -33.68 31.24
CA ALA A 305 26.80 -35.07 30.77
C ALA A 305 26.98 -36.09 31.88
N ALA A 306 27.69 -35.73 32.95
CA ALA A 306 28.15 -36.70 33.94
C ALA A 306 27.33 -36.58 35.22
N SER A 307 26.79 -37.69 35.70
CA SER A 307 25.91 -37.75 36.88
C SER A 307 26.65 -37.48 38.21
N ASP A 308 27.96 -37.35 38.17
CA ASP A 308 28.89 -37.21 39.29
C ASP A 308 29.45 -35.78 39.47
N LEU A 309 29.05 -34.82 38.63
CA LEU A 309 29.44 -33.42 38.74
C LEU A 309 28.23 -32.52 39.00
N VAL A 310 28.41 -31.51 39.85
CA VAL A 310 27.42 -30.45 40.12
C VAL A 310 28.07 -29.08 39.97
N LEU A 311 27.31 -28.15 39.40
CA LEU A 311 27.71 -26.76 39.26
C LEU A 311 27.48 -26.01 40.57
N VAL A 312 28.58 -25.52 41.15
CA VAL A 312 28.65 -24.81 42.43
C VAL A 312 28.79 -23.31 42.16
N GLY A 313 28.04 -22.48 42.87
CA GLY A 313 28.08 -21.01 42.76
C GLY A 313 26.82 -20.38 42.19
N GLU A 314 26.85 -19.06 42.03
CA GLU A 314 25.78 -18.28 41.40
C GLU A 314 25.72 -18.58 39.90
N ARG A 315 24.51 -18.79 39.39
CA ARG A 315 24.26 -19.11 37.98
C ARG A 315 23.62 -17.92 37.30
N GLU A 316 24.16 -17.54 36.16
CA GLU A 316 23.53 -16.54 35.31
C GLU A 316 22.28 -17.12 34.67
N LYS A 317 21.13 -16.52 34.99
CA LYS A 317 19.82 -16.97 34.49
C LYS A 317 19.52 -16.43 33.11
N GLU A 318 20.06 -15.26 32.78
CA GLU A 318 19.82 -14.55 31.53
C GLU A 318 21.12 -13.95 30.99
N LEU A 319 21.29 -13.99 29.67
CA LEU A 319 22.38 -13.34 28.94
C LEU A 319 21.80 -12.25 28.04
N GLN A 320 22.47 -11.10 27.98
CA GLN A 320 22.10 -10.05 27.02
C GLN A 320 22.88 -10.27 25.73
N LEU A 321 22.15 -10.47 24.62
CA LEU A 321 22.75 -10.65 23.30
C LEU A 321 22.55 -9.37 22.47
N TYR A 322 23.65 -8.82 21.95
CA TYR A 322 23.65 -7.73 20.99
C TYR A 322 23.60 -8.32 19.58
N LEU A 323 22.45 -8.16 18.92
CA LEU A 323 22.19 -8.72 17.60
C LEU A 323 22.11 -7.62 16.55
N ALA A 324 22.76 -7.83 15.41
CA ALA A 324 22.65 -6.99 14.22
C ALA A 324 21.87 -7.71 13.13
N GLY A 325 20.88 -7.03 12.55
CA GLY A 325 20.04 -7.60 11.50
C GLY A 325 19.09 -6.56 10.90
N THR A 326 18.26 -6.99 9.96
CA THR A 326 17.20 -6.11 9.42
C THR A 326 16.11 -5.92 10.48
N LYS A 327 15.52 -4.72 10.53
CA LYS A 327 14.49 -4.36 11.51
C LYS A 327 13.35 -5.38 11.59
N SER A 328 12.86 -5.87 10.44
CA SER A 328 11.80 -6.88 10.35
C SER A 328 12.20 -8.21 11.00
N THR A 329 13.44 -8.65 10.83
CA THR A 329 13.94 -9.89 11.44
C THR A 329 14.16 -9.77 12.94
N LEU A 330 14.60 -8.60 13.42
CA LEU A 330 14.84 -8.34 14.85
C LEU A 330 13.54 -8.13 15.63
N ASP A 331 12.49 -7.63 14.99
CA ASP A 331 11.17 -7.46 15.63
C ASP A 331 10.35 -8.75 15.63
N ALA A 332 10.59 -9.66 14.69
CA ALA A 332 10.01 -11.00 14.70
C ALA A 332 10.64 -11.92 15.75
N LEU A 333 11.86 -11.62 16.21
CA LEU A 333 12.58 -12.40 17.22
C LEU A 333 11.99 -12.17 18.62
N LYS A 334 11.51 -13.25 19.25
CA LYS A 334 11.07 -13.26 20.65
C LYS A 334 12.13 -13.92 21.54
N SER A 335 12.22 -13.48 22.80
CA SER A 335 13.12 -14.05 23.80
C SER A 335 12.88 -15.55 24.07
N SER A 336 11.70 -16.08 23.74
CA SER A 336 11.37 -17.52 23.88
C SER A 336 12.01 -18.43 22.84
N ASP A 337 12.29 -17.88 21.66
CA ASP A 337 12.71 -18.66 20.48
C ASP A 337 14.23 -18.83 20.45
N LEU A 338 14.94 -17.99 21.20
CA LEU A 338 16.37 -18.06 21.42
C LEU A 338 16.61 -18.78 22.75
N ARG A 339 17.47 -19.80 22.74
CA ARG A 339 17.95 -20.46 23.96
C ARG A 339 19.44 -20.68 23.81
N VAL A 340 20.21 -20.27 24.82
CA VAL A 340 21.64 -20.54 24.87
C VAL A 340 21.83 -21.85 25.60
N LYS A 341 22.26 -22.89 24.88
CA LYS A 341 22.57 -24.19 25.47
C LYS A 341 24.07 -24.27 25.72
N ILE A 342 24.44 -24.33 27.00
CA ILE A 342 25.83 -24.51 27.41
C ILE A 342 26.01 -25.99 27.72
N ASP A 343 26.78 -26.66 26.86
CA ASP A 343 27.15 -28.05 27.08
C ASP A 343 28.35 -28.13 28.04
N LEU A 344 28.12 -28.68 29.23
CA LEU A 344 29.13 -28.85 30.26
C LEU A 344 29.83 -30.22 30.18
N SER A 345 29.55 -31.00 29.15
CA SER A 345 30.04 -32.38 29.00
C SER A 345 31.53 -32.49 28.71
N ALA A 346 32.10 -31.45 28.09
CA ALA A 346 33.50 -31.42 27.70
C ALA A 346 34.46 -31.02 28.84
N TYR A 347 33.92 -30.83 30.04
CA TYR A 347 34.55 -30.06 31.10
C TYR A 347 34.69 -30.91 32.38
N GLY A 348 35.92 -30.99 32.91
CA GLY A 348 36.23 -31.71 34.15
C GLY A 348 36.03 -30.86 35.42
N PRO A 349 36.28 -31.42 36.62
CA PRO A 349 36.17 -30.69 37.89
C PRO A 349 37.13 -29.50 37.97
N GLY A 350 36.69 -28.40 38.60
CA GLY A 350 37.44 -27.15 38.76
C GLY A 350 36.68 -25.92 38.24
N THR A 351 37.28 -24.73 38.41
CA THR A 351 36.77 -23.47 37.85
C THR A 351 37.16 -23.34 36.40
N GLN A 352 36.19 -23.10 35.52
CA GLN A 352 36.38 -23.00 34.08
C GLN A 352 35.59 -21.83 33.49
N SER A 353 36.23 -21.12 32.56
CA SER A 353 35.63 -20.01 31.85
C SER A 353 35.08 -20.48 30.51
N VAL A 354 33.76 -20.42 30.34
CA VAL A 354 33.08 -20.80 29.09
C VAL A 354 32.78 -19.53 28.29
N PHE A 355 33.43 -19.38 27.14
CA PHE A 355 33.13 -18.30 26.19
C PHE A 355 31.83 -18.57 25.44
N ILE A 356 31.02 -17.51 25.30
CA ILE A 356 29.78 -17.52 24.53
C ILE A 356 30.13 -17.12 23.10
N THR A 357 30.03 -18.08 22.18
CA THR A 357 30.36 -17.89 20.77
C THR A 357 29.13 -18.23 19.93
N SER A 358 29.05 -17.64 18.73
CA SER A 358 27.88 -17.71 17.83
C SER A 358 27.54 -19.12 17.33
N ASP A 359 28.45 -20.08 17.49
CA ASP A 359 28.27 -21.51 17.20
C ASP A 359 27.41 -22.23 18.26
N LYS A 360 27.39 -21.74 19.49
CA LYS A 360 26.59 -22.29 20.60
C LYS A 360 25.15 -21.77 20.62
N ILE A 361 24.81 -20.82 19.72
CA ILE A 361 23.51 -20.16 19.67
C ILE A 361 22.88 -20.40 18.28
N ARG A 362 21.67 -20.94 18.25
CA ARG A 362 20.93 -21.12 16.99
C ARG A 362 20.28 -19.80 16.57
N LEU A 363 20.97 -19.05 15.72
CA LEU A 363 20.47 -17.79 15.15
C LEU A 363 19.77 -18.02 13.80
N PRO A 364 18.67 -17.30 13.50
CA PRO A 364 18.06 -17.32 12.18
C PRO A 364 18.96 -16.67 11.12
N LYS A 365 18.73 -17.01 9.85
CA LYS A 365 19.49 -16.46 8.72
C LYS A 365 19.33 -14.93 8.67
N GLY A 366 20.45 -14.23 8.49
CA GLY A 366 20.48 -12.76 8.39
C GLY A 366 20.66 -12.01 9.70
N VAL A 367 20.80 -12.71 10.83
CA VAL A 367 21.11 -12.12 12.13
C VAL A 367 22.53 -12.50 12.55
N LYS A 368 23.34 -11.50 12.92
CA LYS A 368 24.71 -11.69 13.42
C LYS A 368 24.75 -11.34 14.91
N LEU A 369 25.43 -12.17 15.69
CA LEU A 369 25.83 -11.82 17.05
C LEU A 369 27.01 -10.85 16.98
N LEU A 370 26.84 -9.66 17.54
CA LEU A 370 27.92 -8.71 17.73
C LEU A 370 28.68 -9.03 19.02
N GLU A 371 27.94 -9.13 20.13
CA GLU A 371 28.51 -9.32 21.45
C GLU A 371 27.48 -9.98 22.39
N SER A 372 27.95 -10.65 23.44
CA SER A 372 27.13 -11.14 24.55
C SER A 372 27.65 -10.57 25.86
N LEU A 373 26.75 -10.18 26.76
CA LEU A 373 27.07 -9.72 28.10
C LEU A 373 26.51 -10.71 29.15
N PRO A 374 27.36 -11.29 30.03
CA PRO A 374 28.81 -11.34 29.95
C PRO A 374 29.34 -12.14 28.74
N SER A 375 30.59 -11.88 28.30
CA SER A 375 31.23 -12.56 27.16
C SER A 375 31.78 -13.94 27.51
N SER A 376 32.00 -14.17 28.80
CA SER A 376 32.41 -15.45 29.38
C SER A 376 31.69 -15.70 30.69
N LEU A 377 31.34 -16.96 30.95
CA LEU A 377 30.78 -17.41 32.23
C LEU A 377 31.85 -18.20 33.00
N GLU A 378 32.16 -17.77 34.21
CA GLU A 378 33.00 -18.55 35.14
C GLU A 378 32.13 -19.55 35.87
N LEU A 379 32.36 -20.84 35.62
CA LEU A 379 31.57 -21.93 36.19
C LEU A 379 32.49 -22.85 36.98
N THR A 380 32.11 -23.17 38.22
CA THR A 380 32.87 -24.10 39.06
C THR A 380 32.14 -25.44 39.12
N LEU A 381 32.80 -26.49 38.64
CA LEU A 381 32.30 -27.86 38.67
C LEU A 381 32.95 -28.61 39.81
N ALA A 382 32.15 -29.18 40.71
CA ALA A 382 32.63 -30.01 41.80
C ALA A 382 32.13 -31.45 41.66
N ALA A 383 32.99 -32.40 42.01
CA ALA A 383 32.60 -33.80 42.12
C ALA A 383 31.70 -34.01 43.32
N ILE A 384 30.63 -34.78 43.10
CA ILE A 384 29.69 -35.13 44.14
C ILE A 384 30.24 -36.33 44.93
N THR A 385 30.24 -36.20 46.25
CA THR A 385 30.69 -37.25 47.17
C THR A 385 29.58 -37.59 48.16
N GLU A 386 29.50 -38.85 48.59
CA GLU A 386 28.55 -39.27 49.61
C GLU A 386 28.99 -38.73 50.98
N GLN A 387 28.14 -37.93 51.60
CA GLN A 387 28.38 -37.32 52.91
C GLN A 387 27.13 -37.41 53.78
N VAL A 388 27.29 -37.21 55.08
CA VAL A 388 26.18 -37.21 56.04
C VAL A 388 25.83 -35.76 56.37
N ALA A 389 24.58 -35.37 56.10
CA ALA A 389 24.05 -34.05 56.41
C ALA A 389 23.15 -34.10 57.63
N ASP A 390 23.25 -33.07 58.47
CA ASP A 390 22.40 -32.90 59.65
C ASP A 390 21.05 -32.30 59.24
N ILE A 391 19.95 -32.86 59.75
CA ILE A 391 18.61 -32.37 59.47
C ILE A 391 18.21 -31.36 60.54
N THR A 392 17.99 -30.12 60.11
CA THR A 392 17.54 -29.04 60.99
C THR A 392 16.08 -28.69 60.73
N PRO A 393 15.21 -28.70 61.76
CA PRO A 393 13.80 -28.38 61.57
C PRO A 393 13.64 -26.87 61.37
N GLN A 394 12.95 -26.48 60.30
CA GLN A 394 12.65 -25.07 60.04
C GLN A 394 11.41 -24.64 60.82
N LEU A 395 11.58 -24.12 62.04
CA LEU A 395 10.48 -23.64 62.87
C LEU A 395 10.12 -22.19 62.51
N VAL A 396 8.84 -21.92 62.23
CA VAL A 396 8.35 -20.60 61.84
C VAL A 396 7.25 -20.14 62.79
N GLY A 397 7.34 -18.91 63.30
CA GLY A 397 6.35 -18.32 64.20
C GLY A 397 6.67 -18.50 65.69
N ILE A 398 5.68 -18.26 66.55
CA ILE A 398 5.78 -18.37 68.02
C ILE A 398 4.69 -19.33 68.50
N LEU A 399 4.94 -20.06 69.59
CA LEU A 399 3.91 -20.88 70.23
C LEU A 399 2.77 -20.03 70.81
N PRO A 400 1.54 -20.57 70.91
CA PRO A 400 0.43 -19.96 71.65
C PRO A 400 0.79 -19.62 73.11
N GLU A 401 0.13 -18.60 73.69
CA GLU A 401 0.40 -18.11 75.06
C GLU A 401 0.32 -19.24 76.11
N GLY A 402 1.28 -19.27 77.04
CA GLY A 402 1.34 -20.25 78.13
C GLY A 402 2.09 -21.55 77.81
N LEU A 403 2.69 -21.70 76.62
CA LEU A 403 3.47 -22.87 76.23
C LEU A 403 4.96 -22.54 75.96
N LYS A 404 5.86 -23.47 76.29
CA LYS A 404 7.29 -23.41 75.97
C LYS A 404 7.72 -24.74 75.34
N ILE A 405 8.57 -24.67 74.31
CA ILE A 405 9.19 -25.86 73.70
C ILE A 405 10.10 -26.51 74.75
N SER A 406 9.85 -27.78 75.06
CA SER A 406 10.67 -28.61 75.95
C SER A 406 11.82 -29.26 75.18
N SER A 407 11.50 -29.86 74.04
CA SER A 407 12.48 -30.47 73.12
C SER A 407 11.91 -30.49 71.70
N VAL A 408 12.81 -30.44 70.72
CA VAL A 408 12.51 -30.74 69.32
C VAL A 408 13.45 -31.85 68.92
N THR A 409 12.89 -33.00 68.57
CA THR A 409 13.67 -34.16 68.13
C THR A 409 13.28 -34.49 66.71
N VAL A 410 14.29 -34.67 65.86
CA VAL A 410 14.12 -35.00 64.45
C VAL A 410 14.57 -36.44 64.25
N SER A 411 13.73 -37.26 63.63
CA SER A 411 14.04 -38.65 63.30
C SER A 411 13.81 -38.91 61.81
N PRO A 412 14.84 -39.34 61.04
CA PRO A 412 16.24 -39.42 61.42
C PRO A 412 16.88 -38.02 61.59
N ASP A 413 17.85 -37.89 62.51
CA ASP A 413 18.61 -36.63 62.73
C ASP A 413 19.65 -36.37 61.63
N ARG A 414 20.04 -37.43 60.91
CA ARG A 414 21.08 -37.42 59.88
C ARG A 414 20.63 -38.18 58.63
N VAL A 415 20.97 -37.64 57.46
CA VAL A 415 20.67 -38.26 56.16
C VAL A 415 21.91 -38.30 55.28
N LYS A 416 22.08 -39.41 54.55
CA LYS A 416 23.13 -39.54 53.54
C LYS A 416 22.74 -38.74 52.30
N VAL A 417 23.60 -37.81 51.91
CA VAL A 417 23.41 -36.93 50.76
C VAL A 417 24.61 -36.96 49.84
N LEU A 418 24.34 -36.69 48.58
CA LEU A 418 25.30 -36.45 47.53
C LEU A 418 25.55 -34.94 47.48
N SER A 419 26.73 -34.50 47.91
CA SER A 419 27.13 -33.09 47.96
C SER A 419 28.52 -32.87 47.37
N PRO A 420 28.85 -31.67 46.83
CA PRO A 420 30.23 -31.29 46.52
C PRO A 420 31.19 -31.61 47.66
N ALA A 421 32.43 -31.98 47.32
CA ALA A 421 33.48 -32.22 48.31
C ALA A 421 33.62 -31.03 49.28
N PRO A 422 33.86 -31.25 50.58
CA PRO A 422 33.90 -30.18 51.56
C PRO A 422 35.13 -29.29 51.30
N GLU A 423 34.95 -27.98 51.31
CA GLU A 423 36.09 -27.06 51.41
C GLU A 423 36.81 -27.29 52.75
N GLU A 424 38.14 -27.15 52.78
CA GLU A 424 39.04 -27.49 53.90
C GLU A 424 38.69 -26.87 55.27
N ASN A 425 37.74 -25.91 55.32
CA ASN A 425 37.19 -25.26 56.53
C ASN A 425 35.64 -25.11 56.49
N GLY A 426 34.92 -25.99 55.77
CA GLY A 426 33.49 -25.87 55.52
C GLY A 426 32.59 -26.06 56.76
N LYS A 427 31.51 -25.27 56.84
CA LYS A 427 30.38 -25.52 57.74
C LYS A 427 29.81 -26.94 57.54
N PRO A 428 29.33 -27.61 58.59
CA PRO A 428 28.64 -28.90 58.44
C PRO A 428 27.45 -28.74 57.49
N ILE A 429 27.32 -29.69 56.57
CA ILE A 429 26.22 -29.72 55.60
C ILE A 429 24.93 -29.91 56.38
N SER A 430 24.06 -28.92 56.33
CA SER A 430 22.74 -28.98 56.94
C SER A 430 21.66 -28.89 55.88
N VAL A 431 20.64 -29.73 56.02
CA VAL A 431 19.42 -29.66 55.22
C VAL A 431 18.28 -29.23 56.12
N THR A 432 17.35 -28.45 55.58
CA THR A 432 16.20 -27.97 56.35
C THR A 432 14.97 -28.80 56.04
N THR A 433 14.02 -28.87 56.97
CA THR A 433 12.71 -29.44 56.69
C THR A 433 11.77 -28.41 56.06
N THR A 434 10.64 -28.86 55.54
CA THR A 434 9.47 -27.98 55.31
C THR A 434 9.16 -27.17 56.56
N PRO A 435 8.74 -25.89 56.42
CA PRO A 435 8.50 -25.02 57.56
C PRO A 435 7.39 -25.58 58.44
N VAL A 436 7.67 -25.70 59.73
CA VAL A 436 6.71 -26.11 60.76
C VAL A 436 6.24 -24.86 61.49
N TYR A 437 4.95 -24.55 61.33
CA TYR A 437 4.35 -23.35 61.93
C TYR A 437 3.98 -23.59 63.39
N LEU A 438 4.70 -22.95 64.31
CA LEU A 438 4.55 -23.13 65.75
C LEU A 438 3.20 -22.66 66.30
N GLU A 439 2.53 -21.74 65.61
CA GLU A 439 1.20 -21.22 65.97
C GLU A 439 0.12 -22.32 65.98
N SER A 440 0.33 -23.39 65.21
CA SER A 440 -0.62 -24.49 65.06
C SER A 440 -0.46 -25.60 66.11
N ILE A 441 0.52 -25.48 67.02
CA ILE A 441 0.91 -26.53 67.97
C ILE A 441 0.37 -26.20 69.37
N TYR A 442 -0.74 -26.84 69.75
CA TYR A 442 -1.38 -26.70 71.07
C TYR A 442 -1.02 -27.83 72.06
N LYS A 443 -0.50 -28.96 71.56
CA LYS A 443 -0.08 -30.14 72.34
C LYS A 443 1.15 -30.76 71.68
N SER A 444 1.90 -31.57 72.43
CA SER A 444 3.04 -32.30 71.89
C SER A 444 2.58 -33.13 70.70
N SER A 445 3.20 -32.91 69.53
CA SER A 445 2.73 -33.47 68.27
C SER A 445 3.91 -33.92 67.41
N ARG A 446 3.63 -34.97 66.63
CA ARG A 446 4.53 -35.53 65.63
C ARG A 446 4.11 -35.05 64.25
N ILE A 447 5.02 -34.40 63.54
CA ILE A 447 4.73 -33.82 62.22
C ILE A 447 5.66 -34.45 61.19
N LEU A 448 5.07 -35.03 60.14
CA LEU A 448 5.80 -35.52 58.98
C LEU A 448 6.19 -34.35 58.09
N CYS A 449 7.49 -34.17 57.90
CA CYS A 449 8.09 -33.10 57.12
C CYS A 449 8.89 -33.67 55.94
N LYS A 450 8.96 -32.88 54.85
CA LYS A 450 9.83 -33.19 53.72
C LYS A 450 11.14 -32.41 53.85
N ILE A 451 12.21 -32.95 53.29
CA ILE A 451 13.50 -32.28 53.26
C ILE A 451 13.51 -31.24 52.13
N ILE A 452 13.97 -30.03 52.44
CA ILE A 452 14.26 -28.94 51.51
C ILE A 452 15.78 -28.79 51.51
N ALA A 453 16.40 -29.10 50.37
CA ALA A 453 17.84 -28.98 50.18
C ALA A 453 18.17 -27.96 49.07
N PRO A 454 19.32 -27.27 49.15
CA PRO A 454 19.87 -26.50 48.03
C PRO A 454 20.02 -27.34 46.76
N GLN A 455 19.96 -26.73 45.57
CA GLN A 455 20.08 -27.44 44.29
C GLN A 455 21.42 -28.16 44.08
N THR A 456 22.40 -27.91 44.93
CA THR A 456 23.71 -28.56 44.93
C THR A 456 23.73 -29.91 45.67
N ILE A 457 22.72 -30.19 46.49
CA ILE A 457 22.65 -31.40 47.33
C ILE A 457 21.54 -32.31 46.82
N GLN A 458 21.87 -33.57 46.58
CA GLN A 458 20.93 -34.58 46.10
C GLN A 458 20.79 -35.75 47.10
N PRO A 459 19.64 -36.42 47.17
CA PRO A 459 19.52 -37.64 47.95
C PRO A 459 20.33 -38.78 47.30
N VAL A 460 20.93 -39.66 48.11
CA VAL A 460 21.61 -40.87 47.61
C VAL A 460 20.61 -41.84 46.94
N GLY A 461 19.37 -41.87 47.43
CA GLY A 461 18.26 -42.61 46.82
C GLY A 461 17.46 -41.78 45.82
N ARG A 462 16.50 -42.42 45.12
CA ARG A 462 15.61 -41.72 44.17
C ARG A 462 14.73 -40.63 44.81
N GLN A 463 14.52 -40.67 46.12
CA GLN A 463 13.66 -39.75 46.86
C GLN A 463 14.28 -39.43 48.22
N TRP A 464 13.96 -38.25 48.75
CA TRP A 464 14.28 -37.88 50.12
C TRP A 464 13.49 -38.77 51.10
N PRO A 465 14.11 -39.25 52.19
CA PRO A 465 13.37 -39.94 53.24
C PRO A 465 12.38 -38.98 53.91
N ASP A 466 11.26 -39.52 54.37
CA ASP A 466 10.33 -38.77 55.22
C ASP A 466 10.98 -38.52 56.58
N VAL A 467 10.80 -37.31 57.10
CA VAL A 467 11.39 -36.87 58.37
C VAL A 467 10.28 -36.60 59.38
N GLU A 468 10.34 -37.27 60.53
CA GLU A 468 9.44 -37.01 61.65
C GLU A 468 10.05 -35.95 62.56
N VAL A 469 9.31 -34.85 62.77
CA VAL A 469 9.67 -33.80 63.73
C VAL A 469 8.72 -33.93 64.92
N ASP A 470 9.26 -34.40 66.04
CA ASP A 470 8.57 -34.50 67.32
C ASP A 470 8.81 -33.22 68.13
N ILE A 471 7.74 -32.47 68.40
CA ILE A 471 7.79 -31.22 69.16
C ILE A 471 7.07 -31.45 70.49
N GLU A 472 7.84 -31.44 71.59
CA GLU A 472 7.27 -31.49 72.94
C GLU A 472 7.08 -30.09 73.50
N VAL A 473 5.85 -29.78 73.94
CA VAL A 473 5.51 -28.51 74.58
C VAL A 473 5.14 -28.72 76.05
N LYS A 474 5.62 -27.84 76.92
CA LYS A 474 5.26 -27.78 78.34
C LYS A 474 4.56 -26.47 78.65
N ALA A 475 3.72 -26.48 79.69
CA ALA A 475 3.19 -25.24 80.23
C ALA A 475 4.35 -24.35 80.73
N LYS A 476 4.31 -23.07 80.38
CA LYS A 476 5.28 -22.07 80.82
C LYS A 476 4.99 -21.75 82.28
N GLU A 477 5.79 -22.29 83.21
CA GLU A 477 5.76 -21.84 84.62
C GLU A 477 6.15 -20.36 84.67
N ASN A 478 5.36 -19.58 85.43
CA ASN A 478 5.42 -18.12 85.48
C ASN A 478 6.68 -17.60 86.16
#